data_AF-A0A7W1XBG0-F1
#
_entry.id   AF-A0A7W1XBG0-F1
#
_cell.length_a   1.000
_cell.length_b   1.000
_cell.length_c   1.000
_cell.angle_alpha   90.00
_cell.angle_beta   90.00
_cell.angle_gamma   90.00
#
_symmetry.space_group_name_H-M   'P 1'
#
loop_
_entity.id
_entity.type
_entity.pdbx_description
1 polymer ?
#
loop_
_entity_poly.entity_id
_entity_poly.type
_entity_poly.pdbx_seq_one_letter_code
_entity_poly.pdbx_strand_id
1 'polypeptide(L)'
;MSGLLGFIKIERQILHFKQSIQLLKTNLEELNYQFHTHGPHPYEVIMEPDPLLPEKISYLERKIGPIPLVLKCFYKHIGGVNFQGFHPDWEEIYADALWIESIDAAIVEWEECQDIEEQENIFYYPIAPDWLHKENVSGGMFYHIEFPTSAVNPIIIMDQVSMTFLDYLTFSLKWGGFPGLADTPSHNWPLETIKKGLKEP
;
A
#
# COMPACT_ATOMS: atom_id res chain seq x y z
N MET A 1 -11.81 -18.27 -21.71
CA MET A 1 -11.28 -17.04 -22.33
C MET A 1 -11.45 -15.78 -21.45
N SER A 2 -12.42 -15.70 -20.53
CA SER A 2 -12.63 -14.52 -19.67
C SER A 2 -11.56 -14.27 -18.60
N GLY A 3 -10.90 -15.32 -18.07
CA GLY A 3 -9.92 -15.17 -16.98
C GLY A 3 -8.57 -14.58 -17.40
N LEU A 4 -8.06 -14.96 -18.58
CA LEU A 4 -6.78 -14.46 -19.09
C LEU A 4 -6.84 -12.97 -19.45
N LEU A 5 -7.96 -12.52 -20.01
CA LEU A 5 -8.17 -11.10 -20.35
C LEU A 5 -8.23 -10.22 -19.08
N GLY A 6 -8.87 -10.73 -18.01
CA GLY A 6 -8.91 -10.06 -16.70
C GLY A 6 -7.54 -9.94 -16.06
N PHE A 7 -6.73 -11.00 -16.12
CA PHE A 7 -5.34 -10.99 -15.65
C PHE A 7 -4.49 -9.93 -16.35
N ILE A 8 -4.50 -9.91 -17.69
CA ILE A 8 -3.73 -8.95 -18.49
C ILE A 8 -4.14 -7.51 -18.17
N LYS A 9 -5.43 -7.26 -17.95
CA LYS A 9 -5.93 -5.93 -17.59
C LYS A 9 -5.37 -5.47 -16.24
N ILE A 10 -5.44 -6.31 -15.20
CA ILE A 10 -4.94 -5.98 -13.86
C ILE A 10 -3.43 -5.81 -13.86
N GLU A 11 -2.70 -6.71 -14.51
CA GLU A 11 -1.24 -6.62 -14.59
C GLU A 11 -0.81 -5.32 -15.28
N ARG A 12 -1.49 -4.92 -16.37
CA ARG A 12 -1.24 -3.63 -17.03
C ARG A 12 -1.51 -2.44 -16.11
N GLN A 13 -2.59 -2.48 -15.32
CA GLN A 13 -2.89 -1.41 -14.36
C GLN A 13 -1.79 -1.32 -13.30
N ILE A 14 -1.35 -2.45 -12.73
CA ILE A 14 -0.25 -2.49 -11.76
C ILE A 14 1.06 -1.95 -12.35
N LEU A 15 1.38 -2.27 -13.60
CA LEU A 15 2.56 -1.71 -14.27
C LEU A 15 2.46 -0.19 -14.45
N HIS A 16 1.25 0.34 -14.70
CA HIS A 16 1.02 1.79 -14.73
C HIS A 16 1.20 2.43 -13.34
N PHE A 17 0.68 1.79 -12.28
CA PHE A 17 0.91 2.21 -10.90
C PHE A 17 2.40 2.21 -10.55
N LYS A 18 3.15 1.17 -10.95
CA LYS A 18 4.60 1.11 -10.74
C LYS A 18 5.31 2.33 -11.34
N GLN A 19 5.00 2.66 -12.59
CA GLN A 19 5.59 3.82 -13.28
C GLN A 19 5.21 5.14 -12.58
N SER A 20 3.97 5.24 -12.11
CA SER A 20 3.47 6.43 -11.41
C SER A 20 4.14 6.61 -10.04
N ILE A 21 4.28 5.54 -9.26
CA ILE A 21 4.98 5.53 -7.98
C ILE A 21 6.46 5.90 -8.17
N GLN A 22 7.12 5.33 -9.19
CA GLN A 22 8.50 5.68 -9.52
C GLN A 22 8.65 7.17 -9.87
N LEU A 23 7.71 7.72 -10.66
CA LEU A 23 7.73 9.14 -10.99
C LEU A 23 7.48 10.03 -9.76
N LEU A 24 6.53 9.68 -8.89
CA LEU A 24 6.28 10.41 -7.66
C LEU A 24 7.51 10.41 -6.75
N LYS A 25 8.17 9.25 -6.59
CA LYS A 25 9.43 9.16 -5.86
C LYS A 25 10.46 10.14 -6.41
N THR A 26 10.69 10.14 -7.72
CA THR A 26 11.65 11.07 -8.35
C THR A 26 11.25 12.53 -8.13
N ASN A 27 9.99 12.90 -8.33
CA ASN A 27 9.53 14.27 -8.13
C ASN A 27 9.68 14.72 -6.66
N LEU A 28 9.42 13.83 -5.70
CA LEU A 28 9.60 14.10 -4.27
C LEU A 28 11.09 14.29 -3.92
N GLU A 29 11.97 13.46 -4.46
CA GLU A 29 13.44 13.61 -4.30
C GLU A 29 13.94 14.94 -4.89
N GLU A 30 13.46 15.34 -6.07
CA GLU A 30 13.79 16.64 -6.69
C GLU A 30 13.30 17.83 -5.88
N LEU A 31 12.22 17.64 -5.11
CA LEU A 31 11.69 18.63 -4.17
C LEU A 31 12.41 18.61 -2.81
N ASN A 32 13.43 17.77 -2.62
CA ASN A 32 14.12 17.54 -1.33
C ASN A 32 13.23 16.95 -0.23
N TYR A 33 12.17 16.21 -0.59
CA TYR A 33 11.42 15.41 0.37
C TYR A 33 12.33 14.30 0.94
N GLN A 34 12.30 14.12 2.25
CA GLN A 34 13.14 13.17 2.98
C GLN A 34 12.32 11.95 3.36
N PHE A 35 12.47 10.87 2.59
CA PHE A 35 11.85 9.59 2.93
C PHE A 35 12.46 9.02 4.22
N HIS A 36 11.61 8.46 5.07
CA HIS A 36 12.05 7.66 6.21
C HIS A 36 12.58 6.33 5.70
N THR A 37 13.89 6.16 5.77
CA THR A 37 14.59 4.91 5.42
C THR A 37 15.08 4.13 6.64
N HIS A 38 14.77 4.62 7.85
CA HIS A 38 15.18 4.03 9.12
C HIS A 38 13.94 3.57 9.90
N GLY A 39 13.89 2.28 10.22
CA GLY A 39 12.85 1.60 11.01
C GLY A 39 13.34 0.22 11.44
N PRO A 40 12.52 -0.61 12.13
CA PRO A 40 12.92 -1.96 12.54
C PRO A 40 13.30 -2.87 11.36
N HIS A 41 12.89 -2.52 10.14
CA HIS A 41 13.37 -3.10 8.89
C HIS A 41 13.94 -1.99 7.99
N PRO A 42 15.01 -2.23 7.20
CA PRO A 42 15.46 -1.27 6.19
C PRO A 42 14.38 -1.18 5.11
N TYR A 43 13.48 -0.21 5.24
CA TYR A 43 12.43 0.03 4.26
C TYR A 43 13.03 0.80 3.08
N GLU A 44 13.12 0.15 1.93
CA GLU A 44 13.27 0.85 0.65
C GLU A 44 11.97 1.59 0.35
N VAL A 45 12.07 2.80 -0.26
CA VAL A 45 10.89 3.61 -0.65
C VAL A 45 9.97 2.83 -1.58
N ILE A 46 10.56 2.04 -2.48
CA ILE A 46 9.88 1.06 -3.33
C ILE A 46 10.69 -0.22 -3.17
N MET A 47 10.07 -1.29 -2.68
CA MET A 47 10.75 -2.56 -2.44
C MET A 47 10.89 -3.33 -3.74
N GLU A 48 12.02 -3.99 -3.97
CA GLU A 48 12.09 -4.92 -5.09
C GLU A 48 11.18 -6.15 -4.85
N PRO A 49 10.59 -6.73 -5.92
CA PRO A 49 9.80 -7.95 -5.80
C PRO A 49 10.59 -9.09 -5.16
N ASP A 50 9.97 -9.77 -4.20
CA ASP A 50 10.62 -10.86 -3.48
C ASP A 50 10.89 -12.08 -4.39
N PRO A 51 12.12 -12.62 -4.42
CA PRO A 51 12.44 -13.78 -5.27
C PRO A 51 11.73 -15.07 -4.85
N LEU A 52 11.28 -15.18 -3.59
CA LEU A 52 10.50 -16.28 -3.01
C LEU A 52 8.99 -15.96 -2.97
N LEU A 53 8.53 -14.96 -3.71
CA LEU A 53 7.13 -14.57 -3.74
C LEU A 53 6.18 -15.75 -4.05
N PRO A 54 6.45 -16.65 -5.02
CA PRO A 54 5.57 -17.79 -5.29
C PRO A 54 5.40 -18.73 -4.08
N GLU A 55 6.49 -18.97 -3.34
CA GLU A 55 6.51 -19.80 -2.14
C GLU A 55 5.73 -19.12 -1.00
N LYS A 56 5.93 -17.81 -0.81
CA LYS A 56 5.23 -16.98 0.19
C LYS A 56 3.73 -16.91 -0.08
N ILE A 57 3.32 -16.70 -1.34
CA ILE A 57 1.91 -16.77 -1.76
C ILE A 57 1.36 -18.15 -1.45
N SER A 58 2.04 -19.22 -1.87
CA SER A 58 1.57 -20.59 -1.66
C SER A 58 1.47 -20.94 -0.17
N TYR A 59 2.35 -20.40 0.67
CA TYR A 59 2.33 -20.57 2.11
C TYR A 59 1.08 -19.94 2.73
N LEU A 60 0.81 -18.67 2.44
CA LEU A 60 -0.37 -17.97 2.92
C LEU A 60 -1.67 -18.59 2.36
N GLU A 61 -1.72 -18.91 1.07
CA GLU A 61 -2.94 -19.43 0.43
C GLU A 61 -3.41 -20.77 1.05
N ARG A 62 -2.49 -21.59 1.56
CA ARG A 62 -2.82 -22.83 2.29
C ARG A 62 -3.48 -22.59 3.65
N LYS A 63 -3.37 -21.38 4.19
CA LYS A 63 -3.79 -21.02 5.55
C LYS A 63 -5.05 -20.16 5.54
N ILE A 64 -5.05 -19.11 4.71
CA ILE A 64 -6.09 -18.07 4.73
C ILE A 64 -7.03 -18.16 3.52
N GLY A 65 -6.76 -19.06 2.57
CA GLY A 65 -7.44 -19.14 1.28
C GLY A 65 -6.76 -18.28 0.20
N PRO A 66 -7.34 -18.23 -1.02
CA PRO A 66 -6.68 -17.66 -2.19
C PRO A 66 -6.38 -16.16 -2.03
N ILE A 67 -5.15 -15.74 -2.33
CA ILE A 67 -4.78 -14.33 -2.33
C ILE A 67 -5.39 -13.66 -3.56
N PRO A 68 -6.07 -12.51 -3.41
CA PRO A 68 -6.61 -11.72 -4.51
C PRO A 68 -5.58 -11.47 -5.61
N LEU A 69 -6.04 -11.58 -6.86
CA LEU A 69 -5.16 -11.50 -8.02
C LEU A 69 -4.42 -10.15 -8.11
N VAL A 70 -5.09 -9.05 -7.74
CA VAL A 70 -4.47 -7.73 -7.74
C VAL A 70 -3.27 -7.64 -6.78
N LEU A 71 -3.33 -8.26 -5.60
CA LEU A 71 -2.22 -8.27 -4.65
C LEU A 71 -1.06 -9.11 -5.18
N LYS A 72 -1.35 -10.28 -5.77
CA LYS A 72 -0.32 -11.11 -6.41
C LYS A 72 0.40 -10.36 -7.53
N CYS A 73 -0.34 -9.61 -8.35
CA CYS A 73 0.25 -8.74 -9.36
C CYS A 73 1.05 -7.59 -8.74
N PHE A 74 0.53 -6.95 -7.69
CA PHE A 74 1.22 -5.86 -6.99
C PHE A 74 2.56 -6.34 -6.44
N TYR A 75 2.61 -7.41 -5.64
CA TYR A 75 3.87 -7.92 -5.07
C TYR A 75 4.84 -8.38 -6.15
N LYS A 76 4.35 -8.99 -7.23
CA LYS A 76 5.20 -9.45 -8.35
C LYS A 76 5.93 -8.30 -9.03
N HIS A 77 5.34 -7.11 -9.09
CA HIS A 77 5.88 -6.00 -9.86
C HIS A 77 6.42 -4.86 -9.01
N ILE A 78 5.87 -4.63 -7.83
CA ILE A 78 6.16 -3.49 -6.95
C ILE A 78 6.72 -3.92 -5.59
N GLY A 79 6.47 -5.15 -5.12
CA GLY A 79 6.99 -5.65 -3.83
C GLY A 79 6.31 -5.02 -2.60
N GLY A 80 6.39 -3.70 -2.48
CA GLY A 80 5.89 -2.85 -1.40
C GLY A 80 6.27 -1.40 -1.68
N VAL A 81 5.66 -0.44 -0.98
CA VAL A 81 5.98 0.98 -1.11
C VAL A 81 5.85 1.65 0.25
N ASN A 82 6.74 2.60 0.55
CA ASN A 82 6.65 3.43 1.74
C ASN A 82 7.09 4.87 1.41
N PHE A 83 6.13 5.78 1.34
CA PHE A 83 6.37 7.21 1.11
C PHE A 83 6.42 8.05 2.40
N GLN A 84 6.39 7.40 3.57
CA GLN A 84 6.57 8.09 4.85
C GLN A 84 7.87 8.90 4.84
N GLY A 85 7.81 10.10 5.39
CA GLY A 85 8.89 11.07 5.32
C GLY A 85 8.41 12.47 5.67
N PHE A 86 9.24 13.46 5.40
CA PHE A 86 8.91 14.85 5.63
C PHE A 86 9.66 15.79 4.70
N HIS A 87 9.19 17.03 4.60
CA HIS A 87 9.94 18.13 4.00
C HIS A 87 9.99 19.29 5.00
N PRO A 88 11.16 19.89 5.27
CA PRO A 88 11.34 20.87 6.36
C PRO A 88 10.50 22.14 6.21
N ASP A 89 10.16 22.53 4.98
CA ASP A 89 9.35 23.73 4.71
C ASP A 89 7.86 23.41 4.47
N TRP A 90 7.46 22.13 4.49
CA TRP A 90 6.05 21.76 4.28
C TRP A 90 5.34 21.61 5.62
N GLU A 91 4.06 21.93 5.63
CA GLU A 91 3.23 21.86 6.83
C GLU A 91 3.16 20.41 7.33
N GLU A 92 3.42 20.22 8.62
CA GLU A 92 3.26 18.94 9.30
C GLU A 92 1.77 18.65 9.49
N ILE A 93 1.26 17.70 8.71
CA ILE A 93 -0.13 17.27 8.70
C ILE A 93 -0.18 15.75 8.56
N TYR A 94 -1.29 15.15 8.98
CA TYR A 94 -1.55 13.72 8.78
C TYR A 94 -1.80 13.43 7.29
N ALA A 95 -0.72 13.34 6.52
CA ALA A 95 -0.77 13.24 5.06
C ALA A 95 -1.14 11.82 4.58
N ASP A 96 -1.14 10.85 5.49
CA ASP A 96 -1.46 9.44 5.24
C ASP A 96 -0.61 8.87 4.09
N ALA A 97 0.71 9.10 4.13
CA ALA A 97 1.63 8.76 3.04
C ALA A 97 1.41 7.34 2.49
N LEU A 98 1.53 7.18 1.16
CA LEU A 98 1.31 5.92 0.48
C LEU A 98 2.27 4.87 1.04
N TRP A 99 1.68 3.92 1.74
CA TRP A 99 2.35 2.77 2.29
C TRP A 99 1.55 1.55 1.85
N ILE A 100 2.22 0.56 1.26
CA ILE A 100 1.71 -0.80 1.09
C ILE A 100 2.80 -1.74 1.57
N GLU A 101 2.47 -2.55 2.57
CA GLU A 101 3.38 -3.55 3.13
C GLU A 101 3.79 -4.58 2.07
N SER A 102 4.95 -5.20 2.30
CA SER A 102 5.29 -6.41 1.55
C SER A 102 4.44 -7.60 2.00
N ILE A 103 4.48 -8.68 1.22
CA ILE A 103 3.84 -9.94 1.62
C ILE A 103 4.37 -10.49 2.96
N ASP A 104 5.55 -10.07 3.41
CA ASP A 104 6.12 -10.52 4.68
C ASP A 104 5.34 -10.04 5.88
N ALA A 105 4.77 -8.83 5.83
CA ALA A 105 3.93 -8.34 6.92
C ALA A 105 2.75 -9.28 7.17
N ALA A 106 2.13 -9.81 6.11
CA ALA A 106 1.04 -10.77 6.24
C ALA A 106 1.49 -12.14 6.75
N ILE A 107 2.73 -12.56 6.48
CA ILE A 107 3.29 -13.79 7.03
C ILE A 107 3.54 -13.63 8.53
N VAL A 108 4.19 -12.53 8.92
CA VAL A 108 4.47 -12.20 10.32
C VAL A 108 3.16 -12.09 11.10
N GLU A 109 2.20 -11.30 10.60
CA GLU A 109 0.89 -11.14 11.24
C GLU A 109 0.16 -12.47 11.40
N TRP A 110 0.20 -13.34 10.38
CA TRP A 110 -0.40 -14.67 10.49
C TRP A 110 0.26 -15.49 11.60
N GLU A 111 1.58 -15.49 11.67
CA GLU A 111 2.35 -16.26 12.65
C GLU A 111 2.12 -15.76 14.07
N GLU A 112 2.10 -14.44 14.29
CA GLU A 112 1.79 -13.83 15.59
C GLU A 112 0.34 -14.09 16.02
N CYS A 113 -0.62 -14.06 15.08
CA CYS A 113 -2.01 -14.37 15.37
C CYS A 113 -2.25 -15.84 15.81
N GLN A 114 -1.37 -16.79 15.46
CA GLN A 114 -1.53 -18.20 15.88
C GLN A 114 -1.32 -18.42 17.38
N ASP A 115 -0.64 -17.49 18.06
CA ASP A 115 -0.35 -17.59 19.49
C ASP A 115 -1.51 -17.11 20.38
N ILE A 116 -2.65 -16.72 19.78
CA ILE A 116 -3.83 -16.20 20.48
C ILE A 116 -4.92 -17.29 20.55
N GLU A 117 -5.31 -17.70 21.78
CA GLU A 117 -6.27 -18.80 22.02
C GLU A 117 -7.71 -18.52 21.54
N GLU A 118 -8.09 -17.24 21.39
CA GLU A 118 -9.40 -16.80 20.89
C GLU A 118 -9.30 -16.31 19.45
N GLN A 119 -9.05 -17.22 18.51
CA GLN A 119 -8.96 -16.83 17.10
C GLN A 119 -10.35 -16.72 16.47
N GLU A 120 -10.74 -15.52 16.06
CA GLU A 120 -11.85 -15.34 15.13
C GLU A 120 -11.54 -16.08 13.81
N ASN A 121 -12.57 -16.54 13.09
CA ASN A 121 -12.40 -17.17 11.77
C ASN A 121 -11.97 -16.18 10.66
N ILE A 122 -11.65 -14.93 11.03
CA ILE A 122 -11.28 -13.86 10.12
C ILE A 122 -9.79 -13.56 10.33
N PHE A 123 -9.04 -13.59 9.23
CA PHE A 123 -7.69 -13.08 9.22
C PHE A 123 -7.67 -11.67 8.62
N TYR A 124 -7.18 -10.70 9.40
CA TYR A 124 -7.03 -9.32 8.97
C TYR A 124 -5.68 -9.17 8.26
N TYR A 125 -5.67 -9.33 6.94
CA TYR A 125 -4.47 -9.26 6.14
C TYR A 125 -3.93 -7.81 6.12
N PRO A 126 -2.72 -7.54 6.62
CA PRO A 126 -2.17 -6.18 6.70
C PRO A 126 -1.81 -5.64 5.32
N ILE A 127 -2.36 -4.49 4.98
CA ILE A 127 -2.07 -3.77 3.74
C ILE A 127 -1.21 -2.54 4.00
N ALA A 128 -1.51 -1.76 5.02
CA ALA A 128 -0.75 -0.58 5.39
C ALA A 128 -1.01 -0.20 6.86
N PRO A 129 -0.08 0.45 7.56
CA PRO A 129 -0.42 1.13 8.82
C PRO A 129 -1.54 2.14 8.62
N ASP A 130 -2.28 2.47 9.67
CA ASP A 130 -3.24 3.58 9.60
C ASP A 130 -2.53 4.95 9.59
N TRP A 131 -3.28 5.99 9.24
CA TRP A 131 -2.79 7.35 9.11
C TRP A 131 -2.16 7.95 10.39
N LEU A 132 -2.51 7.48 11.59
CA LEU A 132 -1.86 7.89 12.85
C LEU A 132 -0.53 7.15 13.02
N HIS A 133 -0.51 5.85 12.79
CA HIS A 133 0.73 5.05 12.88
C HIS A 133 1.78 5.51 11.88
N LYS A 134 1.37 5.98 10.68
CA LYS A 134 2.26 6.62 9.70
C LYS A 134 2.89 7.91 10.20
N GLU A 135 2.37 8.53 11.25
CA GLU A 135 2.95 9.72 11.89
C GLU A 135 3.58 9.38 13.27
N ASN A 136 3.85 8.10 13.55
CA ASN A 136 4.34 7.60 14.85
C ASN A 136 3.44 7.96 16.04
N VAL A 137 2.14 8.15 15.79
CA VAL A 137 1.12 8.32 16.83
C VAL A 137 0.44 6.98 17.06
N SER A 138 0.05 6.70 18.31
CA SER A 138 -0.74 5.51 18.63
C SER A 138 -2.04 5.54 17.81
N GLY A 139 -2.17 4.58 16.91
CA GLY A 139 -3.29 4.50 15.98
C GLY A 139 -4.32 3.45 16.36
N GLY A 140 -5.12 3.08 15.37
CA GLY A 140 -6.12 2.03 15.46
C GLY A 140 -5.65 0.75 14.78
N MET A 141 -6.61 0.04 14.21
CA MET A 141 -6.30 -1.12 13.37
C MET A 141 -5.65 -0.67 12.07
N PHE A 142 -4.62 -1.37 11.63
CA PHE A 142 -4.02 -1.15 10.32
C PHE A 142 -5.05 -1.32 9.20
N TYR A 143 -4.79 -0.70 8.04
CA TYR A 143 -5.60 -0.89 6.84
C TYR A 143 -5.46 -2.34 6.38
N HIS A 144 -6.57 -3.03 6.19
CA HIS A 144 -6.55 -4.48 6.00
C HIS A 144 -7.58 -5.00 5.02
N ILE A 145 -7.42 -6.26 4.64
CA ILE A 145 -8.41 -7.03 3.91
C ILE A 145 -8.81 -8.22 4.78
N GLU A 146 -10.10 -8.48 4.91
CA GLU A 146 -10.60 -9.64 5.63
C GLU A 146 -10.49 -10.91 4.76
N PHE A 147 -9.93 -11.96 5.33
CA PHE A 147 -9.89 -13.31 4.76
C PHE A 147 -10.77 -14.28 5.57
N PRO A 148 -11.38 -15.29 4.92
CA PRO A 148 -11.21 -15.66 3.50
C PRO A 148 -11.99 -14.75 2.54
N THR A 149 -11.41 -14.49 1.37
CA THR A 149 -12.08 -13.74 0.28
C THR A 149 -11.82 -14.40 -1.08
N SER A 150 -12.75 -14.19 -2.02
CA SER A 150 -12.61 -14.61 -3.43
C SER A 150 -12.54 -13.44 -4.40
N ALA A 151 -12.48 -12.21 -3.88
CA ALA A 151 -12.43 -11.00 -4.69
C ALA A 151 -11.12 -10.94 -5.50
N VAL A 152 -11.25 -10.59 -6.77
CA VAL A 152 -10.10 -10.34 -7.65
C VAL A 152 -9.40 -9.02 -7.29
N ASN A 153 -10.20 -8.02 -6.92
CA ASN A 153 -9.81 -6.71 -6.41
C ASN A 153 -10.60 -6.49 -5.09
N PRO A 154 -9.99 -6.76 -3.94
CA PRO A 154 -10.66 -6.78 -2.64
C PRO A 154 -10.88 -5.35 -2.12
N ILE A 155 -11.80 -5.22 -1.16
CA ILE A 155 -12.00 -3.99 -0.40
C ILE A 155 -10.95 -3.93 0.71
N ILE A 156 -10.26 -2.80 0.79
CA ILE A 156 -9.44 -2.42 1.95
C ILE A 156 -10.38 -1.75 2.95
N ILE A 157 -10.39 -2.25 4.17
CA ILE A 157 -11.04 -1.65 5.34
C ILE A 157 -10.04 -0.72 5.99
N MET A 158 -10.44 0.54 6.13
CA MET A 158 -9.71 1.60 6.84
C MET A 158 -10.66 2.18 7.91
N ASP A 159 -10.19 3.15 8.69
CA ASP A 159 -10.95 3.70 9.83
C ASP A 159 -12.38 4.17 9.45
N GLN A 160 -12.49 5.21 8.60
CA GLN A 160 -13.79 5.84 8.29
C GLN A 160 -14.32 5.50 6.89
N VAL A 161 -13.50 4.87 6.07
CA VAL A 161 -13.76 4.64 4.66
C VAL A 161 -13.29 3.26 4.24
N SER A 162 -13.91 2.73 3.20
CA SER A 162 -13.50 1.48 2.57
C SER A 162 -13.54 1.65 1.06
N MET A 163 -12.55 1.14 0.36
CA MET A 163 -12.52 1.17 -1.11
C MET A 163 -11.75 -0.02 -1.65
N THR A 164 -11.86 -0.29 -2.95
CA THR A 164 -11.07 -1.38 -3.51
C THR A 164 -9.57 -1.07 -3.51
N PHE A 165 -8.73 -2.10 -3.54
CA PHE A 165 -7.27 -1.91 -3.57
C PHE A 165 -6.83 -0.99 -4.73
N LEU A 166 -7.40 -1.18 -5.93
CA LEU A 166 -7.10 -0.29 -7.07
C LEU A 166 -7.63 1.13 -6.89
N ASP A 167 -8.76 1.31 -6.21
CA ASP A 167 -9.31 2.65 -5.93
C ASP A 167 -8.43 3.38 -4.93
N TYR A 168 -7.89 2.68 -3.91
CA TYR A 168 -6.95 3.26 -2.95
C TYR A 168 -5.65 3.72 -3.60
N LEU A 169 -5.07 2.91 -4.50
CA LEU A 169 -3.90 3.33 -5.27
C LEU A 169 -4.21 4.54 -6.15
N THR A 170 -5.36 4.55 -6.82
CA THR A 170 -5.81 5.67 -7.66
C THR A 170 -6.00 6.95 -6.84
N PHE A 171 -6.66 6.83 -5.69
CA PHE A 171 -6.89 7.94 -4.77
C PHE A 171 -5.58 8.48 -4.21
N SER A 172 -4.65 7.61 -3.83
CA SER A 172 -3.32 8.01 -3.39
C SER A 172 -2.56 8.77 -4.47
N LEU A 173 -2.54 8.28 -5.72
CA LEU A 173 -1.89 8.98 -6.83
C LEU A 173 -2.52 10.35 -7.13
N LYS A 174 -3.86 10.46 -7.03
CA LYS A 174 -4.58 11.72 -7.20
C LYS A 174 -4.08 12.82 -6.25
N TRP A 175 -3.60 12.42 -5.07
CA TRP A 175 -3.05 13.29 -4.03
C TRP A 175 -1.52 13.17 -3.91
N GLY A 176 -0.83 12.82 -4.99
CA GLY A 176 0.64 12.83 -5.04
C GLY A 176 1.31 11.76 -4.16
N GLY A 177 0.57 10.73 -3.77
CA GLY A 177 1.00 9.71 -2.81
C GLY A 177 0.60 10.01 -1.37
N PHE A 178 -0.24 11.01 -1.12
CA PHE A 178 -0.61 11.46 0.23
C PHE A 178 -2.13 11.67 0.34
N PRO A 179 -2.93 10.57 0.41
CA PRO A 179 -4.39 10.64 0.44
C PRO A 179 -4.99 11.53 1.54
N GLY A 180 -4.31 11.72 2.68
CA GLY A 180 -4.77 12.60 3.76
C GLY A 180 -4.84 14.08 3.39
N LEU A 181 -4.15 14.50 2.32
CA LEU A 181 -4.25 15.86 1.79
C LEU A 181 -5.65 16.20 1.25
N ALA A 182 -6.46 15.18 0.94
CA ALA A 182 -7.84 15.37 0.50
C ALA A 182 -8.69 16.15 1.50
N ASP A 183 -8.42 15.96 2.80
CA ASP A 183 -9.17 16.56 3.89
C ASP A 183 -8.51 17.85 4.43
N THR A 184 -7.36 18.25 3.87
CA THR A 184 -6.59 19.43 4.29
C THR A 184 -6.35 20.40 3.13
N PRO A 185 -7.39 21.02 2.54
CA PRO A 185 -7.25 21.82 1.31
C PRO A 185 -6.43 23.11 1.45
N SER A 186 -6.10 23.53 2.67
CA SER A 186 -5.37 24.78 2.96
C SER A 186 -3.87 24.60 3.24
N HIS A 187 -3.29 23.44 2.90
CA HIS A 187 -1.88 23.14 3.12
C HIS A 187 -0.93 23.88 2.16
N ASN A 188 0.35 23.96 2.49
CA ASN A 188 1.37 24.53 1.61
C ASN A 188 2.06 23.54 0.64
N TRP A 189 1.63 22.27 0.62
CA TRP A 189 2.24 21.24 -0.21
C TRP A 189 2.09 21.54 -1.72
N PRO A 190 3.16 21.44 -2.52
CA PRO A 190 3.14 21.78 -3.94
C PRO A 190 2.58 20.63 -4.80
N LEU A 191 1.31 20.25 -4.59
CA LEU A 191 0.67 19.08 -5.20
C LEU A 191 0.82 18.99 -6.73
N GLU A 192 0.67 20.09 -7.45
CA GLU A 192 0.81 20.08 -8.91
C GLU A 192 2.26 19.82 -9.36
N THR A 193 3.24 20.23 -8.57
CA THR A 193 4.65 19.91 -8.81
C THR A 193 4.95 18.47 -8.45
N ILE A 194 4.43 17.97 -7.32
CA ILE A 194 4.58 16.56 -6.90
C ILE A 194 4.02 15.62 -7.98
N LYS A 195 2.83 15.92 -8.51
CA LYS A 195 2.14 15.11 -9.52
C LYS A 195 2.62 15.35 -10.95
N LYS A 196 3.61 16.21 -11.16
CA LYS A 196 4.04 16.61 -12.51
C LYS A 196 4.39 15.39 -13.37
N GLY A 197 3.72 15.27 -14.51
CA GLY A 197 3.95 14.19 -15.47
C GLY A 197 3.20 12.89 -15.18
N LEU A 198 2.47 12.79 -14.07
CA LEU A 198 1.55 11.68 -13.83
C LEU A 198 0.49 11.65 -14.94
N LYS A 199 0.22 10.45 -15.43
CA LYS A 199 -0.90 10.18 -16.32
C LYS A 199 -2.07 9.74 -15.47
N GLU A 200 -3.27 10.17 -15.83
CA GLU A 200 -4.47 9.59 -15.23
C GLU A 200 -4.49 8.07 -15.53
N PRO A 201 -4.78 7.23 -14.52
CA PRO A 201 -4.80 5.78 -14.67
C PRO A 201 -5.89 5.25 -15.60
#